data_AF-A0A6H9L253-F1
#
_entry.id   AF-A0A6H9L253-F1
#
_cell.length_a   1.000
_cell.length_b   1.000
_cell.length_c   1.000
_cell.angle_alpha   90.00
_cell.angle_beta   90.00
_cell.angle_gamma   90.00
#
_symmetry.space_group_name_H-M   'P 1'
#
loop_
_entity.id
_entity.type
_entity.pdbx_description
1 polymer ?
#
loop_
_entity_poly.entity_id
_entity_poly.type
_entity_poly.pdbx_seq_one_letter_code
_entity_poly.pdbx_strand_id
1 'polypeptide(L)'
;MEGERPEWSALVISAPVDADLLNTANWTFSEPYQHLWSKSQWIEGDVNLTPDGKLVNILRTNRQGDDRAAITFVAEDGRSLSHDREKDLIDMPGGGVKFTIRFDEKSGLYWSIASKQTEPKAYRNNLVLISSPDLRHWKVESPLLFHEDSEKHAWQYIDWLFDGDDIIFASRTAFDDGLGGAHRAHDANYLTFHRIEDFRTREPELLE
;
A
#
# COMPACT_ATOMS: atom_id res chain seq x y z
N MET A 1 -16.89 -12.94 10.78
CA MET A 1 -17.06 -11.47 10.67
C MET A 1 -18.44 -11.22 10.11
N GLU A 2 -19.38 -10.83 10.97
CA GLU A 2 -20.68 -10.28 10.54
C GLU A 2 -20.51 -8.76 10.37
N GLY A 3 -21.26 -8.15 9.43
CA GLY A 3 -21.22 -6.70 9.17
C GLY A 3 -20.86 -6.33 7.73
N GLU A 4 -21.24 -5.13 7.32
CA GLU A 4 -20.81 -4.59 6.02
C GLU A 4 -19.31 -4.30 6.05
N ARG A 5 -18.60 -4.47 4.92
CA ARG A 5 -17.14 -4.31 4.87
C ARG A 5 -16.58 -3.00 5.51
N PRO A 6 -17.25 -1.83 5.46
CA PRO A 6 -16.79 -0.63 6.17
C PRO A 6 -16.74 -0.75 7.70
N GLU A 7 -17.38 -1.76 8.28
CA GLU A 7 -17.46 -2.01 9.73
C GLU A 7 -16.31 -2.89 10.26
N TRP A 8 -15.42 -3.35 9.37
CA TRP A 8 -14.29 -4.20 9.74
C TRP A 8 -13.21 -3.40 10.45
N SER A 9 -13.03 -3.66 11.75
CA SER A 9 -11.97 -3.04 12.54
C SER A 9 -10.59 -3.28 11.95
N ALA A 10 -9.71 -2.29 12.11
CA ALA A 10 -8.27 -2.49 11.93
C ALA A 10 -7.69 -3.21 13.15
N LEU A 11 -6.72 -4.09 12.92
CA LEU A 11 -6.00 -4.80 13.98
C LEU A 11 -4.57 -5.09 13.53
N VAL A 12 -3.68 -5.30 14.50
CA VAL A 12 -2.34 -5.83 14.28
C VAL A 12 -2.20 -7.15 15.02
N ILE A 13 -1.53 -8.11 14.39
CA ILE A 13 -1.17 -9.39 15.00
C ILE A 13 0.35 -9.50 14.95
N SER A 14 0.96 -9.92 16.04
CA SER A 14 2.41 -10.11 16.14
C SER A 14 2.74 -11.42 16.85
N ALA A 15 3.95 -11.92 16.64
CA ALA A 15 4.54 -13.03 17.36
C ALA A 15 6.05 -12.77 17.51
N PRO A 16 6.72 -13.33 18.54
CA PRO A 16 8.18 -13.28 18.62
C PRO A 16 8.83 -13.92 17.39
N VAL A 17 9.95 -13.37 16.93
CA VAL A 17 10.64 -13.80 15.70
C VAL A 17 10.97 -15.30 15.68
N ASP A 18 11.37 -15.84 16.83
CA ASP A 18 11.77 -17.24 16.97
C ASP A 18 10.65 -18.15 17.48
N ALA A 19 9.40 -17.68 17.48
CA ALA A 19 8.27 -18.44 17.98
C ALA A 19 7.77 -19.49 16.97
N ASP A 20 7.22 -20.59 17.48
CA ASP A 20 6.43 -21.52 16.67
C ASP A 20 5.10 -20.86 16.27
N LEU A 21 4.98 -20.49 15.00
CA LEU A 21 3.80 -19.82 14.44
C LEU A 21 2.55 -20.73 14.40
N LEU A 22 2.71 -22.05 14.57
CA LEU A 22 1.57 -22.98 14.68
C LEU A 22 0.96 -23.03 16.08
N ASN A 23 1.68 -22.52 17.10
CA ASN A 23 1.17 -22.43 18.45
C ASN A 23 0.43 -21.11 18.66
N THR A 24 -0.88 -21.19 18.88
CA THR A 24 -1.75 -20.03 19.05
C THR A 24 -1.37 -19.13 20.23
N ALA A 25 -0.74 -19.68 21.27
CA ALA A 25 -0.31 -18.93 22.45
C ALA A 25 0.85 -17.96 22.17
N ASN A 26 1.56 -18.12 21.05
CA ASN A 26 2.66 -17.23 20.65
C ASN A 26 2.18 -15.95 19.96
N TRP A 27 0.90 -15.89 19.58
CA TRP A 27 0.33 -14.74 18.88
C TRP A 27 -0.24 -13.72 19.85
N THR A 28 0.13 -12.46 19.66
CA THR A 28 -0.45 -11.29 20.32
C THR A 28 -1.34 -10.56 19.34
N PHE A 29 -2.54 -10.23 19.77
CA PHE A 29 -3.51 -9.44 19.00
C PHE A 29 -3.67 -8.09 19.68
N SER A 30 -3.69 -7.03 18.88
CA SER A 30 -4.17 -5.75 19.36
C SER A 30 -5.69 -5.81 19.58
N GLU A 31 -6.19 -4.97 20.49
CA GLU A 31 -7.61 -4.66 20.52
C GLU A 31 -8.03 -4.09 19.15
N PRO A 32 -9.20 -4.50 18.61
CA PRO A 32 -9.68 -4.00 17.32
C PRO A 32 -9.96 -2.50 17.37
N TYR A 33 -9.44 -1.74 16.41
CA TYR A 33 -9.70 -0.31 16.27
C TYR A 33 -10.92 -0.06 15.38
N GLN A 34 -11.92 0.60 15.94
CA GLN A 34 -13.16 0.96 15.25
C GLN A 34 -13.08 2.34 14.62
N HIS A 35 -13.40 2.40 13.33
CA HIS A 35 -13.25 3.58 12.47
C HIS A 35 -14.53 3.87 11.67
N LEU A 36 -15.71 3.48 12.19
CA LEU A 36 -17.02 3.67 11.56
C LEU A 36 -17.29 5.11 11.07
N TRP A 37 -16.65 6.09 11.68
CA TRP A 37 -16.72 7.51 11.32
C TRP A 37 -16.08 7.83 9.97
N SER A 38 -15.11 7.03 9.48
CA SER A 38 -14.37 7.31 8.24
C SER A 38 -15.18 7.01 6.98
N LYS A 39 -16.20 6.14 7.08
CA LYS A 39 -17.00 5.60 5.96
C LYS A 39 -16.16 4.89 4.87
N SER A 40 -14.87 4.69 5.10
CA SER A 40 -13.94 3.94 4.26
C SER A 40 -13.55 2.61 4.93
N GLN A 41 -13.11 1.65 4.12
CA GLN A 41 -12.56 0.40 4.64
C GLN A 41 -11.09 0.59 4.96
N TRP A 42 -10.67 0.25 6.17
CA TRP A 42 -9.26 0.25 6.55
C TRP A 42 -8.77 -1.19 6.58
N ILE A 43 -8.04 -1.59 5.54
CA ILE A 43 -7.70 -3.00 5.30
C ILE A 43 -6.29 -3.12 4.73
N GLU A 44 -5.76 -4.35 4.72
CA GLU A 44 -4.50 -4.72 4.06
C GLU A 44 -3.29 -3.83 4.43
N GLY A 45 -3.17 -3.55 5.73
CA GLY A 45 -2.18 -2.64 6.25
C GLY A 45 -0.73 -3.08 6.06
N ASP A 46 0.16 -2.10 6.19
CA ASP A 46 1.62 -2.23 6.08
C ASP A 46 2.28 -1.67 7.34
N VAL A 47 3.01 -2.52 8.07
CA VAL A 47 3.60 -2.16 9.37
C VAL A 47 5.00 -1.61 9.17
N ASN A 48 5.23 -0.38 9.64
CA ASN A 48 6.50 0.34 9.50
C ASN A 48 6.93 0.97 10.83
N LEU A 49 8.23 1.25 10.95
CA LEU A 49 8.74 2.15 11.97
C LEU A 49 8.74 3.58 11.42
N THR A 50 8.27 4.54 12.21
CA THR A 50 8.42 5.98 11.94
C THR A 50 9.86 6.43 12.17
N PRO A 51 10.25 7.64 11.72
CA PRO A 51 11.59 8.17 11.97
C PRO A 51 11.95 8.29 13.46
N ASP A 52 10.95 8.49 14.33
CA ASP A 52 11.12 8.51 15.79
C ASP A 52 11.00 7.13 16.46
N GLY A 53 11.02 6.05 15.68
CA GLY A 53 11.09 4.67 16.16
C GLY A 53 9.78 4.09 16.68
N LYS A 54 8.64 4.71 16.39
CA LYS A 54 7.32 4.19 16.77
C LYS A 54 6.81 3.23 15.71
N LEU A 55 6.11 2.19 16.15
CA LEU A 55 5.48 1.23 15.26
C LEU A 55 4.13 1.77 14.79
N VAL A 56 3.93 1.78 13.48
CA VAL A 56 2.67 2.18 12.84
C VAL A 56 2.20 1.11 11.87
N ASN A 57 0.89 0.99 11.73
CA ASN A 57 0.24 0.22 10.69
C ASN A 57 -0.48 1.20 9.75
N ILE A 58 -0.08 1.21 8.48
CA ILE A 58 -0.59 2.11 7.44
C ILE A 58 -1.55 1.33 6.58
N LEU A 59 -2.83 1.70 6.63
CA LEU A 59 -3.95 0.97 6.05
C LEU A 59 -4.44 1.67 4.79
N ARG A 60 -4.75 0.89 3.76
CA ARG A 60 -5.42 1.44 2.59
C ARG A 60 -6.86 1.82 2.92
N THR A 61 -7.34 2.95 2.41
CA THR A 61 -8.68 3.47 2.72
C THR A 61 -9.67 3.28 1.56
N ASN A 62 -9.98 2.02 1.26
CA ASN A 62 -10.78 1.66 0.08
C ASN A 62 -12.21 2.26 0.11
N ARG A 63 -12.79 2.45 -1.08
CA ARG A 63 -14.08 3.11 -1.39
C ARG A 63 -14.08 4.64 -1.34
N GLN A 64 -14.08 5.23 -0.15
CA GLN A 64 -14.25 6.69 0.01
C GLN A 64 -12.93 7.43 0.28
N GLY A 65 -11.80 6.71 0.25
CA GLY A 65 -10.47 7.24 0.50
C GLY A 65 -9.55 7.08 -0.70
N ASP A 66 -10.04 7.47 -1.88
CA ASP A 66 -9.20 7.64 -3.07
C ASP A 66 -7.96 8.47 -2.68
N ASP A 67 -6.77 7.98 -3.02
CA ASP A 67 -5.46 8.57 -2.68
C ASP A 67 -5.28 8.99 -1.21
N ARG A 68 -5.89 8.27 -0.27
CA ARG A 68 -5.68 8.46 1.18
C ARG A 68 -5.28 7.18 1.89
N ALA A 69 -4.44 7.29 2.90
CA ALA A 69 -4.08 6.18 3.79
C ALA A 69 -4.38 6.55 5.25
N ALA A 70 -4.69 5.54 6.06
CA ALA A 70 -4.92 5.72 7.50
C ALA A 70 -3.76 5.14 8.29
N ILE A 71 -3.20 5.92 9.21
CA ILE A 71 -2.13 5.48 10.11
C ILE A 71 -2.76 5.10 11.45
N THR A 72 -2.49 3.89 11.94
CA THR A 72 -2.73 3.55 13.34
C THR A 72 -1.40 3.31 14.05
N PHE A 73 -1.19 3.94 15.19
CA PHE A 73 -0.03 3.70 16.04
C PHE A 73 -0.24 2.45 16.86
N VAL A 74 0.77 1.59 16.92
CA VAL A 74 0.78 0.37 17.71
C VAL A 74 1.50 0.67 19.02
N ALA A 75 0.85 0.38 20.15
CA ALA A 75 1.48 0.50 21.46
C ALA A 75 2.70 -0.44 21.59
N GLU A 76 3.64 -0.10 22.46
CA GLU A 76 4.88 -0.88 22.65
C GLU A 76 4.64 -2.34 23.04
N ASP A 77 3.53 -2.63 23.72
CA ASP A 77 3.12 -3.99 24.09
C ASP A 77 2.41 -4.75 22.96
N GLY A 78 2.14 -4.09 21.83
CA GLY A 78 1.41 -4.64 20.69
C GLY A 78 -0.09 -4.82 20.91
N ARG A 79 -0.65 -4.36 22.03
CA ARG A 79 -2.02 -4.70 22.46
C ARG A 79 -3.06 -3.63 22.18
N SER A 80 -2.66 -2.41 21.86
CA SER A 80 -3.61 -1.35 21.54
C SER A 80 -3.18 -0.55 20.33
N LEU A 81 -4.19 0.00 19.63
CA LEU A 81 -4.02 0.88 18.50
C LEU A 81 -4.58 2.26 18.84
N SER A 82 -3.93 3.32 18.34
CA SER A 82 -4.44 4.69 18.44
C SER A 82 -4.36 5.43 17.10
N HIS A 83 -5.24 6.41 16.91
CA HIS A 83 -5.34 7.22 15.70
C HIS A 83 -6.00 8.56 16.01
N ASP A 84 -5.40 9.65 15.56
CA ASP A 84 -5.94 11.00 15.61
C ASP A 84 -6.64 11.32 14.28
N ARG A 85 -7.97 11.47 14.31
CA ARG A 85 -8.81 11.64 13.11
C ARG A 85 -8.43 12.82 12.23
N GLU A 86 -7.88 13.87 12.84
CA GLU A 86 -7.53 15.11 12.15
C GLU A 86 -6.11 15.07 11.57
N LYS A 87 -5.27 14.10 11.99
CA LYS A 87 -3.85 14.07 11.64
C LYS A 87 -3.39 12.79 10.95
N ASP A 88 -4.03 11.67 11.26
CA ASP A 88 -3.54 10.34 10.89
C ASP A 88 -4.27 9.74 9.70
N LEU A 89 -5.19 10.49 9.10
CA LEU A 89 -5.67 10.24 7.74
C LEU A 89 -4.88 11.14 6.79
N ILE A 90 -4.00 10.55 6.00
CA ILE A 90 -3.01 11.24 5.18
C ILE A 90 -3.34 11.16 3.69
N ASP A 91 -2.89 12.16 2.94
CA ASP A 91 -2.85 12.08 1.49
C ASP A 91 -1.67 11.20 1.05
N MET A 92 -1.96 10.18 0.27
CA MET A 92 -0.98 9.22 -0.25
C MET A 92 -1.45 8.73 -1.61
N PRO A 93 -0.75 9.06 -2.72
CA PRO A 93 -1.09 8.54 -4.03
C PRO A 93 -1.20 7.01 -4.02
N GLY A 94 -2.36 6.48 -4.39
CA GLY A 94 -2.70 5.07 -4.37
C GLY A 94 -3.03 4.49 -2.99
N GLY A 95 -3.18 5.32 -1.96
CA GLY A 95 -3.59 4.92 -0.61
C GLY A 95 -4.97 4.25 -0.55
N GLY A 96 -5.82 4.42 -1.56
CA GLY A 96 -7.11 3.72 -1.66
C GLY A 96 -7.03 2.26 -2.12
N VAL A 97 -5.90 1.82 -2.65
CA VAL A 97 -5.65 0.47 -3.20
C VAL A 97 -4.47 -0.21 -2.50
N LYS A 98 -4.17 -1.48 -2.81
CA LYS A 98 -3.08 -2.20 -2.11
C LYS A 98 -1.74 -1.54 -2.46
N PHE A 99 -0.94 -1.28 -1.45
CA PHE A 99 0.45 -0.85 -1.54
C PHE A 99 1.32 -1.65 -0.56
N THR A 100 2.63 -1.57 -0.77
CA THR A 100 3.66 -2.07 0.14
C THR A 100 4.71 -0.97 0.33
N ILE A 101 5.05 -0.66 1.57
CA ILE A 101 6.02 0.38 1.92
C ILE A 101 7.31 -0.27 2.41
N ARG A 102 8.47 0.27 1.99
CA ARG A 102 9.77 -0.14 2.54
C ARG A 102 10.67 1.06 2.75
N PHE A 103 11.43 1.05 3.83
CA PHE A 103 12.43 2.07 4.11
C PHE A 103 13.74 1.75 3.39
N ASP A 104 14.33 2.74 2.72
CA ASP A 104 15.65 2.67 2.14
C ASP A 104 16.67 3.43 3.03
N GLU A 105 17.60 2.70 3.62
CA GLU A 105 18.63 3.29 4.48
C GLU A 105 19.57 4.24 3.73
N LYS A 106 19.79 4.02 2.42
CA LYS A 106 20.70 4.86 1.63
C LYS A 106 20.13 6.26 1.40
N SER A 107 18.86 6.36 0.99
CA SER A 107 18.21 7.65 0.77
C SER A 107 17.62 8.26 2.06
N GLY A 108 17.39 7.44 3.09
CA GLY A 108 16.67 7.85 4.29
C GLY A 108 15.19 8.13 4.03
N LEU A 109 14.60 7.48 3.02
CA LEU A 109 13.20 7.66 2.62
C LEU A 109 12.45 6.34 2.67
N TYR A 110 11.15 6.43 2.89
CA TYR A 110 10.20 5.36 2.63
C TYR A 110 9.80 5.40 1.16
N TRP A 111 9.77 4.24 0.53
CA TRP A 111 9.38 4.07 -0.86
C TRP A 111 8.15 3.19 -0.95
N SER A 112 7.37 3.38 -2.01
CA SER A 112 6.24 2.51 -2.35
C SER A 112 5.95 2.57 -3.85
N ILE A 113 5.46 1.46 -4.39
CA ILE A 113 4.85 1.41 -5.71
C ILE A 113 3.34 1.33 -5.51
N ALA A 114 2.63 2.38 -5.94
CA ALA A 114 1.21 2.54 -5.68
C ALA A 114 0.45 2.87 -6.97
N SER A 115 -0.83 2.48 -7.06
CA SER A 115 -1.66 2.89 -8.18
C SER A 115 -2.44 4.16 -7.82
N LYS A 116 -1.97 5.33 -8.24
CA LYS A 116 -2.63 6.62 -8.01
C LYS A 116 -4.04 6.61 -8.59
N GLN A 117 -5.03 7.09 -7.84
CA GLN A 117 -6.46 7.04 -8.19
C GLN A 117 -6.97 8.31 -8.86
N THR A 118 -6.29 9.43 -8.67
CA THR A 118 -6.69 10.76 -9.16
C THR A 118 -5.73 11.29 -10.21
N GLU A 119 -6.25 12.15 -11.10
CA GLU A 119 -5.47 12.88 -12.13
C GLU A 119 -4.44 11.99 -12.89
N PRO A 120 -4.91 11.13 -13.82
CA PRO A 120 -6.31 10.89 -14.19
C PRO A 120 -7.04 10.00 -13.18
N LYS A 121 -8.38 10.02 -13.25
CA LYS A 121 -9.17 9.03 -12.50
C LYS A 121 -8.77 7.64 -12.95
N ALA A 122 -8.34 6.82 -12.02
CA ALA A 122 -7.86 5.49 -12.27
C ALA A 122 -8.55 4.50 -11.35
N TYR A 123 -8.44 3.22 -11.69
CA TYR A 123 -8.84 2.14 -10.80
C TYR A 123 -7.60 1.45 -10.27
N ARG A 124 -6.89 0.72 -11.12
CA ARG A 124 -5.65 0.00 -10.74
C ARG A 124 -4.63 0.01 -11.87
N ASN A 125 -4.73 1.03 -12.73
CA ASN A 125 -4.11 1.13 -14.05
C ASN A 125 -3.18 2.34 -14.17
N ASN A 126 -2.81 2.98 -13.06
CA ASN A 126 -1.94 4.16 -13.03
C ASN A 126 -0.88 3.99 -11.94
N LEU A 127 0.15 3.22 -12.24
CA LEU A 127 1.21 2.85 -11.32
C LEU A 127 2.29 3.93 -11.26
N VAL A 128 2.61 4.38 -10.05
CA VAL A 128 3.60 5.42 -9.77
C VAL A 128 4.58 4.94 -8.69
N LEU A 129 5.82 5.42 -8.78
CA LEU A 129 6.78 5.33 -7.69
C LEU A 129 6.59 6.55 -6.79
N ILE A 130 6.43 6.32 -5.49
CA ILE A 130 6.28 7.38 -4.50
C ILE A 130 7.29 7.23 -3.39
N SER A 131 7.66 8.36 -2.78
CA SER A 131 8.52 8.40 -1.61
C SER A 131 7.95 9.28 -0.51
N SER A 132 8.40 9.07 0.72
CA SER A 132 8.10 9.93 1.86
C SER A 132 9.29 9.97 2.83
N PRO A 133 9.61 11.12 3.44
CA PRO A 133 10.61 11.18 4.51
C PRO A 133 10.06 10.76 5.88
N ASP A 134 8.73 10.73 6.06
CA ASP A 134 8.10 10.65 7.39
C ASP A 134 6.82 9.82 7.45
N LEU A 135 6.53 9.06 6.39
CA LEU A 135 5.30 8.29 6.18
C LEU A 135 4.02 9.12 6.05
N ARG A 136 4.10 10.46 6.07
CA ARG A 136 2.94 11.36 6.04
C ARG A 136 2.91 12.20 4.77
N HIS A 137 4.04 12.80 4.43
CA HIS A 137 4.17 13.64 3.25
C HIS A 137 4.71 12.80 2.09
N TRP A 138 3.84 12.44 1.15
CA TRP A 138 4.20 11.60 0.02
C TRP A 138 4.41 12.44 -1.25
N LYS A 139 5.48 12.14 -1.97
CA LYS A 139 5.80 12.71 -3.27
C LYS A 139 5.69 11.62 -4.34
N VAL A 140 5.12 11.97 -5.49
CA VAL A 140 5.26 11.15 -6.71
C VAL A 140 6.63 11.41 -7.32
N GLU A 141 7.47 10.38 -7.38
CA GLU A 141 8.82 10.47 -7.90
C GLU A 141 8.86 10.18 -9.40
N SER A 142 8.10 9.20 -9.88
CA SER A 142 7.98 8.96 -11.32
C SER A 142 6.74 8.15 -11.67
N PRO A 143 6.14 8.37 -12.86
CA PRO A 143 5.20 7.42 -13.44
C PRO A 143 5.92 6.12 -13.84
N LEU A 144 5.24 4.99 -13.71
CA LEU A 144 5.81 3.67 -14.04
C LEU A 144 5.03 2.99 -15.16
N LEU A 145 3.74 2.71 -14.95
CA LEU A 145 2.90 1.97 -15.90
C LEU A 145 1.52 2.60 -15.92
N PHE A 146 1.02 2.88 -17.12
CA PHE A 146 -0.30 3.44 -17.30
C PHE A 146 -1.01 2.79 -18.49
N HIS A 147 -2.32 2.65 -18.39
CA HIS A 147 -3.18 2.28 -19.51
C HIS A 147 -4.48 3.07 -19.45
N GLU A 148 -5.00 3.54 -20.58
CA GLU A 148 -6.23 4.35 -20.62
C GLU A 148 -7.49 3.56 -20.23
N ASP A 149 -7.59 2.30 -20.66
CA ASP A 149 -8.70 1.41 -20.32
C ASP A 149 -8.54 0.81 -18.91
N SER A 150 -9.11 1.50 -17.93
CA SER A 150 -9.14 1.07 -16.52
C SER A 150 -10.06 -0.12 -16.24
N GLU A 151 -10.94 -0.51 -17.16
CA GLU A 151 -11.89 -1.60 -16.96
C GLU A 151 -11.26 -2.97 -17.25
N LYS A 152 -10.28 -3.02 -18.16
CA LYS A 152 -9.61 -4.26 -18.57
C LYS A 152 -8.16 -4.36 -18.12
N HIS A 153 -7.48 -3.23 -17.95
CA HIS A 153 -6.04 -3.21 -17.69
C HIS A 153 -5.75 -2.79 -16.26
N ALA A 154 -4.81 -3.48 -15.61
CA ALA A 154 -4.37 -3.13 -14.26
C ALA A 154 -3.07 -3.81 -13.85
N TRP A 155 -2.36 -3.17 -12.92
CA TRP A 155 -1.22 -3.71 -12.18
C TRP A 155 -1.55 -3.66 -10.70
N GLN A 156 -1.74 -4.83 -10.09
CA GLN A 156 -2.36 -4.93 -8.78
C GLN A 156 -1.52 -5.73 -7.80
N TYR A 157 -1.70 -5.43 -6.51
CA TYR A 157 -1.06 -6.18 -5.43
C TYR A 157 0.44 -6.30 -5.68
N ILE A 158 1.05 -5.15 -6.00
CA ILE A 158 2.49 -5.08 -6.20
C ILE A 158 3.15 -5.45 -4.88
N ASP A 159 4.08 -6.41 -4.95
CA ASP A 159 5.08 -6.60 -3.91
C ASP A 159 6.45 -6.55 -4.56
N TRP A 160 7.39 -5.98 -3.83
CA TRP A 160 8.64 -5.49 -4.41
C TRP A 160 9.77 -5.53 -3.39
N LEU A 161 11.00 -5.52 -3.88
CA LEU A 161 12.23 -5.51 -3.07
C LEU A 161 13.26 -4.57 -3.69
N PHE A 162 14.17 -4.06 -2.86
CA PHE A 162 15.40 -3.44 -3.35
C PHE A 162 16.34 -4.52 -3.89
N ASP A 163 16.93 -4.25 -5.06
CA ASP A 163 18.00 -5.05 -5.67
C ASP A 163 19.19 -4.12 -5.96
N GLY A 164 19.97 -3.85 -4.91
CA GLY A 164 21.08 -2.89 -4.96
C GLY A 164 20.61 -1.45 -5.20
N ASP A 165 20.84 -0.96 -6.41
CA ASP A 165 20.43 0.39 -6.84
C ASP A 165 19.07 0.41 -7.57
N ASP A 166 18.48 -0.77 -7.75
CA ASP A 166 17.21 -0.97 -8.44
C ASP A 166 16.09 -1.36 -7.47
N ILE A 167 14.86 -1.30 -7.96
CA ILE A 167 13.72 -2.02 -7.39
C ILE A 167 13.29 -3.13 -8.35
N ILE A 168 13.02 -4.32 -7.82
CA ILE A 168 12.35 -5.40 -8.56
C ILE A 168 10.96 -5.61 -7.99
N PHE A 169 9.97 -5.88 -8.85
CA PHE A 169 8.60 -6.08 -8.38
C PHE A 169 7.84 -7.13 -9.20
N ALA A 170 6.92 -7.81 -8.52
CA ALA A 170 5.94 -8.70 -9.13
C ALA A 170 4.55 -8.04 -9.10
N SER A 171 3.77 -8.24 -10.17
CA SER A 171 2.44 -7.67 -10.32
C SER A 171 1.42 -8.72 -10.72
N ARG A 172 0.27 -8.74 -10.03
CA ARG A 172 -0.93 -9.38 -10.58
C ARG A 172 -1.48 -8.46 -11.66
N THR A 173 -1.31 -8.87 -12.91
CA THR A 173 -1.57 -8.01 -14.06
C THR A 173 -2.77 -8.48 -14.85
N ALA A 174 -3.69 -7.56 -15.11
CA ALA A 174 -4.77 -7.72 -16.06
C ALA A 174 -4.35 -7.03 -17.36
N PHE A 175 -4.26 -7.78 -18.46
CA PHE A 175 -3.79 -7.26 -19.74
C PHE A 175 -4.34 -8.07 -20.92
N ASP A 176 -4.12 -7.56 -22.13
CA ASP A 176 -4.37 -8.29 -23.37
C ASP A 176 -3.50 -9.55 -23.49
N ASP A 177 -4.12 -10.65 -23.93
CA ASP A 177 -3.48 -11.96 -24.14
C ASP A 177 -3.60 -12.49 -25.57
N GLY A 178 -4.19 -11.70 -26.47
CA GLY A 178 -4.45 -12.07 -27.87
C GLY A 178 -5.59 -13.07 -28.08
N LEU A 179 -6.28 -13.53 -27.02
CA LEU A 179 -7.38 -14.50 -27.06
C LEU A 179 -8.69 -13.96 -26.47
N GLY A 180 -8.65 -12.78 -25.84
CA GLY A 180 -9.80 -12.10 -25.26
C GLY A 180 -9.45 -11.11 -24.16
N GLY A 181 -8.20 -11.14 -23.69
CA GLY A 181 -7.69 -10.30 -22.61
C GLY A 181 -8.25 -10.67 -21.24
N ALA A 182 -7.88 -9.90 -20.23
CA ALA A 182 -8.43 -10.05 -18.89
C ALA A 182 -9.97 -9.88 -18.90
N HIS A 183 -10.67 -10.66 -18.07
CA HIS A 183 -12.12 -10.53 -17.94
C HIS A 183 -12.51 -9.12 -17.47
N ARG A 184 -11.75 -8.58 -16.51
CA ARG A 184 -11.79 -7.20 -16.02
C ARG A 184 -10.48 -6.90 -15.29
N ALA A 185 -10.22 -5.64 -15.01
CA ALA A 185 -9.05 -5.17 -14.31
C ALA A 185 -8.82 -5.94 -13.00
N HIS A 186 -9.86 -6.21 -12.21
CA HIS A 186 -9.74 -6.94 -10.93
C HIS A 186 -9.35 -8.42 -11.07
N ASP A 187 -9.60 -9.03 -12.23
CA ASP A 187 -9.42 -10.47 -12.46
C ASP A 187 -8.20 -10.67 -13.38
N ALA A 188 -7.02 -10.43 -12.80
CA ALA A 188 -5.72 -10.56 -13.46
C ALA A 188 -5.51 -11.94 -14.10
N ASN A 189 -5.06 -11.95 -15.36
CA ASN A 189 -4.71 -13.14 -16.16
C ASN A 189 -3.20 -13.41 -16.22
N TYR A 190 -2.36 -12.49 -15.70
CA TYR A 190 -0.91 -12.63 -15.66
C TYR A 190 -0.33 -12.41 -14.25
N LEU A 191 0.86 -12.99 -14.05
CA LEU A 191 1.83 -12.57 -13.03
C LEU A 191 3.06 -12.07 -13.78
N THR A 192 3.35 -10.78 -13.70
CA THR A 192 4.47 -10.16 -14.42
C THR A 192 5.58 -9.74 -13.46
N PHE A 193 6.82 -9.74 -13.93
CA PHE A 193 8.01 -9.31 -13.18
C PHE A 193 8.63 -8.11 -13.88
N HIS A 194 9.07 -7.13 -13.09
CA HIS A 194 9.56 -5.84 -13.57
C HIS A 194 10.78 -5.40 -12.77
N ARG A 195 11.58 -4.51 -13.37
CA ARG A 195 12.70 -3.82 -12.73
C ARG A 195 12.58 -2.32 -12.97
N ILE A 196 12.81 -1.55 -11.93
CA ILE A 196 12.96 -0.10 -11.95
C ILE A 196 14.43 0.17 -11.68
N GLU A 197 15.18 0.46 -12.74
CA GLU A 197 16.61 0.77 -12.64
C GLU A 197 16.81 2.15 -12.00
N ASP A 198 17.89 2.26 -11.20
CA ASP A 198 18.37 3.50 -10.58
C ASP A 198 17.24 4.34 -9.93
N PHE A 199 16.37 3.69 -9.17
CA PHE A 199 15.09 4.28 -8.74
C PHE A 199 15.25 5.58 -7.93
N ARG A 200 16.39 5.74 -7.23
CA ARG A 200 16.69 6.91 -6.39
C ARG A 200 16.95 8.19 -7.18
N THR A 201 17.24 8.07 -8.47
CA THR A 201 17.53 9.22 -9.35
C THR A 201 16.46 9.43 -10.41
N ARG A 202 15.34 8.68 -10.34
CA ARG A 202 14.22 8.89 -11.26
C ARG A 202 13.52 10.19 -10.92
N GLU A 203 13.32 11.00 -11.95
CA GLU A 203 12.48 12.19 -11.90
C GLU A 203 11.19 11.91 -12.68
N PRO A 204 10.12 12.67 -12.44
CA PRO A 204 8.95 12.61 -13.30
C PRO A 204 9.39 13.01 -14.71
N GLU A 205 9.28 12.11 -15.68
CA GLU A 205 9.46 12.51 -17.08
C GLU A 205 8.46 13.63 -17.37
N LEU A 206 8.96 14.77 -17.85
CA LEU A 206 8.11 15.81 -18.43
C LEU A 206 7.41 15.15 -19.62
N LEU A 207 6.12 14.85 -19.46
CA LEU A 207 5.27 14.43 -20.57
C LEU A 207 5.25 15.61 -21.57
N GLU A 208 5.97 15.49 -22.69
CA GLU A 208 5.76 16.33 -23.88
C GLU A 208 4.48 15.94 -24.63
#